data_AF-A0AAE7NMY2-F1
#
_entry.id   AF-A0AAE7NMY2-F1
#
_cell.length_a   1.000
_cell.length_b   1.000
_cell.length_c   1.000
_cell.angle_alpha   90.00
_cell.angle_beta   90.00
_cell.angle_gamma   90.00
#
_symmetry.space_group_name_H-M   'P 1'
#
loop_
_entity.id
_entity.type
_entity.pdbx_description
1 polymer ?
#
loop_
_entity_poly.entity_id
_entity_poly.type
_entity_poly.pdbx_seq_one_letter_code
_entity_poly.pdbx_strand_id
1 'polypeptide(L)'
;MDVAGSLGTLPIRLREAMDRYSQTGEYDPAPVLEAATLPMGTGAIAGVPVRAGEAVLGAGAIRPLSELPQAIAKGDTRVSTRFPTGVKSAENPLTQHLSIGTEEMRMDPEQFAHNTAILARYPGFAHLQGMSPEEAAKAYINQAAGNIRFLYENSPADLQRRAPLWYEGANRISDALAQRWGVPRQSASAALASLSPQKDWFMNASLGERVGDIVTGNPRATADMAAWAAANPKLAADPKAMEAIRAIEGKRLDQVDPDQAALFVRAYDEAHNPRNYRSVLPEGDYGDFVRTASGDPAKVAWGTFADINKAVRAIQSGGDMDTLSPLLGAKHKVRSFYNNIEVPNDPRFGDITGDTHQVAAAQMRPLSGSSEAVIQHLASGGPAGSVNAKSSAVTGVQGTYGLVADATRQFAKEYGMLPRAAQSATWEPIRELFPADWKTAKNATAVDDIWKAVDRGELSVDQARRAIFDVAGGIGTPEWLRGGIDTRAPQLGSTYR
;
A
#
# COMPACT_ATOMS: atom_id res chain seq x y z
N MET A 1 -52.84 -11.12 -3.97
CA MET A 1 -52.92 -10.68 -2.56
C MET A 1 -51.56 -10.13 -2.21
N ASP A 2 -51.57 -8.90 -1.70
CA ASP A 2 -50.45 -7.98 -1.52
C ASP A 2 -49.21 -8.55 -0.81
N VAL A 3 -48.03 -8.20 -1.35
CA VAL A 3 -46.87 -7.89 -0.51
C VAL A 3 -46.35 -6.54 -0.99
N ALA A 4 -46.88 -5.48 -0.37
CA ALA A 4 -46.35 -4.13 -0.49
C ALA A 4 -44.91 -4.13 0.05
N GLY A 5 -43.93 -4.16 -0.86
CA GLY A 5 -42.52 -3.95 -0.54
C GLY A 5 -42.32 -2.52 -0.06
N SER A 6 -41.58 -2.37 1.04
CA SER A 6 -41.16 -1.12 1.68
C SER A 6 -41.12 0.07 0.70
N LEU A 7 -42.05 1.03 0.87
CA LEU A 7 -42.11 2.31 0.15
C LEU A 7 -41.01 3.29 0.62
N GLY A 8 -39.80 2.77 0.86
CA GLY A 8 -38.62 3.57 1.18
C GLY A 8 -38.04 4.23 -0.08
N THR A 9 -37.60 5.48 0.06
CA THR A 9 -36.82 6.14 -1.00
C THR A 9 -35.57 5.31 -1.33
N LEU A 10 -35.04 5.45 -2.55
CA LEU A 10 -33.86 4.71 -2.99
C LEU A 10 -32.69 4.72 -1.97
N PRO A 11 -32.37 5.83 -1.28
CA PRO A 11 -31.36 5.85 -0.23
C PRO A 11 -31.65 4.97 1.00
N ILE A 12 -32.93 4.83 1.38
CA ILE A 12 -33.34 3.97 2.49
C ILE A 12 -33.17 2.52 2.10
N ARG A 13 -33.61 2.14 0.89
CA ARG A 13 -33.45 0.77 0.37
C ARG A 13 -31.98 0.39 0.17
N LEU A 14 -31.12 1.34 -0.23
CA LEU A 14 -29.67 1.12 -0.34
C LEU A 14 -29.04 0.87 1.04
N ARG A 15 -29.43 1.65 2.06
CA ARG A 15 -28.96 1.46 3.44
C ARG A 15 -29.44 0.12 4.01
N GLU A 16 -30.70 -0.22 3.83
CA GLU A 16 -31.27 -1.50 4.28
C GLU A 16 -30.65 -2.71 3.58
N ALA A 17 -30.19 -2.57 2.33
CA ALA A 17 -29.43 -3.62 1.63
C ALA A 17 -28.00 -3.76 2.17
N MET A 18 -27.33 -2.66 2.50
CA MET A 18 -26.01 -2.67 3.12
C MET A 18 -26.02 -3.19 4.56
N ASP A 19 -27.04 -2.82 5.34
CA ASP A 19 -27.22 -3.32 6.69
C ASP A 19 -27.53 -4.82 6.69
N ARG A 20 -28.33 -5.30 5.72
CA ARG A 20 -28.55 -6.74 5.50
C ARG A 20 -27.28 -7.46 5.11
N TYR A 21 -26.53 -6.94 4.14
CA TYR A 21 -25.25 -7.54 3.73
C TYR A 21 -24.26 -7.66 4.91
N SER A 22 -24.17 -6.62 5.74
CA SER A 22 -23.34 -6.61 6.94
C SER A 22 -23.73 -7.69 7.96
N GLN A 23 -25.03 -8.02 8.05
CA GLN A 23 -25.55 -8.97 9.03
C GLN A 23 -25.64 -10.41 8.54
N THR A 24 -25.93 -10.62 7.25
CA THR A 24 -26.24 -11.93 6.70
C THR A 24 -25.27 -12.40 5.62
N GLY A 25 -24.44 -11.50 5.06
CA GLY A 25 -23.58 -11.76 3.92
C GLY A 25 -24.31 -11.89 2.58
N GLU A 26 -25.64 -11.74 2.54
CA GLU A 26 -26.43 -11.81 1.31
C GLU A 26 -26.49 -10.43 0.64
N TYR A 27 -26.04 -10.36 -0.62
CA TYR A 27 -26.02 -9.14 -1.41
C TYR A 27 -27.28 -9.03 -2.29
N ASP A 28 -28.04 -7.96 -2.13
CA ASP A 28 -29.15 -7.58 -3.01
C ASP A 28 -28.69 -6.50 -4.01
N PRO A 29 -28.55 -6.82 -5.31
CA PRO A 29 -28.09 -5.87 -6.32
C PRO A 29 -29.18 -4.89 -6.79
N ALA A 30 -30.47 -5.14 -6.49
CA ALA A 30 -31.58 -4.39 -7.08
C ALA A 30 -31.54 -2.88 -6.79
N PRO A 31 -31.25 -2.41 -5.56
CA PRO A 31 -31.16 -0.98 -5.26
C PRO A 31 -30.00 -0.28 -5.97
N VAL A 32 -28.90 -0.99 -6.21
CA VAL A 32 -27.71 -0.46 -6.91
C VAL A 32 -27.97 -0.38 -8.41
N LEU A 33 -28.62 -1.39 -8.99
CA LEU A 33 -29.06 -1.36 -10.40
C LEU A 33 -30.06 -0.25 -10.65
N GLU A 34 -31.04 -0.04 -9.76
CA GLU A 34 -32.02 1.04 -9.88
C GLU A 34 -31.32 2.41 -9.90
N ALA A 35 -30.33 2.63 -9.03
CA ALA A 35 -29.47 3.82 -9.04
C ALA A 35 -28.70 3.98 -10.37
N ALA A 36 -28.17 2.89 -10.93
CA ALA A 36 -27.43 2.89 -12.19
C ALA A 36 -28.32 3.17 -13.42
N THR A 37 -29.64 2.95 -13.32
CA THR A 37 -30.61 3.19 -14.40
C THR A 37 -31.27 4.56 -14.39
N LEU A 38 -30.97 5.41 -13.38
CA LEU A 38 -31.50 6.77 -13.35
C LEU A 38 -30.83 7.64 -14.43
N PRO A 39 -31.60 8.30 -15.31
CA PRO A 39 -31.02 9.12 -16.37
C PRO A 39 -30.29 10.32 -15.77
N MET A 40 -28.96 10.29 -15.90
CA MET A 40 -28.07 11.39 -15.56
C MET A 40 -28.28 12.56 -16.54
N GLY A 41 -29.17 13.49 -16.18
CA GLY A 41 -29.14 14.88 -16.66
C GLY A 41 -30.14 15.27 -17.76
N THR A 42 -31.24 15.89 -17.35
CA THR A 42 -31.85 17.05 -18.03
C THR A 42 -32.41 17.99 -16.96
N GLY A 43 -31.99 19.26 -16.99
CA GLY A 43 -32.40 20.26 -16.02
C GLY A 43 -33.84 20.75 -16.16
N ALA A 44 -34.30 21.38 -15.08
CA ALA A 44 -35.40 22.34 -14.99
C ALA A 44 -36.82 21.84 -15.30
N ILE A 45 -37.58 21.51 -14.24
CA ILE A 45 -39.00 21.86 -14.13
C ILE A 45 -39.24 22.54 -12.77
N ALA A 46 -39.53 23.84 -12.85
CA ALA A 46 -40.23 24.73 -11.93
C ALA A 46 -39.94 24.68 -10.40
N GLY A 47 -39.23 25.72 -9.92
CA GLY A 47 -39.74 26.48 -8.76
C GLY A 47 -39.11 26.31 -7.37
N VAL A 48 -37.92 25.72 -7.21
CA VAL A 48 -37.25 25.62 -5.89
C VAL A 48 -35.78 26.06 -6.00
N PRO A 49 -35.29 26.99 -5.15
CA PRO A 49 -33.93 27.50 -5.24
C PRO A 49 -32.86 26.44 -4.94
N VAL A 50 -31.74 26.52 -5.65
CA VAL A 50 -30.59 25.59 -5.69
C VAL A 50 -29.76 25.62 -4.38
N ARG A 51 -30.38 25.31 -3.23
CA ARG A 51 -29.65 25.16 -1.95
C ARG A 51 -30.04 23.96 -1.11
N ALA A 52 -30.74 22.98 -1.68
CA ALA A 52 -31.16 21.77 -0.97
C ALA A 52 -30.99 20.48 -1.80
N GLY A 53 -30.07 20.47 -2.77
CA GLY A 53 -29.74 19.28 -3.58
C GLY A 53 -28.45 18.56 -3.20
N GLU A 54 -27.58 19.18 -2.38
CA GLU A 54 -26.25 18.64 -2.04
C GLU A 54 -26.24 17.75 -0.78
N ALA A 55 -27.38 17.57 -0.10
CA ALA A 55 -27.43 16.90 1.21
C ALA A 55 -27.99 15.46 1.21
N VAL A 56 -28.42 14.89 0.07
CA VAL A 56 -29.17 13.60 0.08
C VAL A 56 -28.59 12.51 -0.84
N LEU A 57 -27.57 12.80 -1.66
CA LEU A 57 -26.83 11.78 -2.40
C LEU A 57 -25.37 11.83 -1.98
N GLY A 58 -25.05 11.11 -0.90
CA GLY A 58 -23.70 10.91 -0.40
C GLY A 58 -22.85 10.08 -1.35
N ALA A 59 -22.43 10.70 -2.46
CA ALA A 59 -21.16 10.36 -3.09
C ALA A 59 -20.07 10.86 -2.13
N GLY A 60 -19.22 9.94 -1.64
CA GLY A 60 -18.09 10.24 -0.76
C GLY A 60 -17.32 11.45 -1.27
N ALA A 61 -17.37 12.52 -0.48
CA ALA A 61 -16.92 13.84 -0.88
C ALA A 61 -15.42 13.82 -1.21
N ILE A 62 -15.09 14.40 -2.36
CA ILE A 62 -13.83 15.13 -2.51
C ILE A 62 -13.76 16.08 -1.31
N ARG A 63 -12.64 16.02 -0.57
CA ARG A 63 -12.38 16.89 0.58
C ARG A 63 -12.62 18.36 0.15
N PRO A 64 -13.68 19.03 0.63
CA PRO A 64 -13.79 20.46 0.41
C PRO A 64 -12.66 21.15 1.20
N LEU A 65 -12.05 22.16 0.58
CA LEU A 65 -11.15 23.11 1.23
C LEU A 65 -11.91 23.85 2.35
N SER A 66 -11.86 23.36 3.60
CA SER A 66 -12.13 24.18 4.80
C SER A 66 -11.94 23.51 6.16
N GLU A 67 -11.81 22.18 6.29
CA GLU A 67 -11.69 21.59 7.63
C GLU A 67 -10.24 21.50 8.10
N LEU A 68 -9.94 22.18 9.22
CA LEU A 68 -8.76 21.95 10.04
C LEU A 68 -8.49 20.44 10.19
N PRO A 69 -7.22 20.00 10.33
CA PRO A 69 -6.91 18.60 10.57
C PRO A 69 -7.82 18.00 11.65
N GLN A 70 -8.59 16.96 11.27
CA GLN A 70 -9.61 16.38 12.14
C GLN A 70 -8.93 15.74 13.36
N ALA A 71 -9.44 16.01 14.56
CA ALA A 71 -8.88 15.40 15.78
C ALA A 71 -9.03 13.87 15.74
N ILE A 72 -8.03 13.15 16.25
CA ILE A 72 -8.08 11.71 16.39
C ILE A 72 -9.01 11.36 17.54
N ALA A 73 -10.10 10.64 17.24
CA ALA A 73 -11.04 10.19 18.25
C ALA A 73 -10.43 9.06 19.10
N LYS A 74 -10.86 8.97 20.37
CA LYS A 74 -10.46 7.86 21.25
C LYS A 74 -10.89 6.53 20.63
N GLY A 75 -9.95 5.59 20.50
CA GLY A 75 -10.19 4.27 19.91
C GLY A 75 -10.02 4.20 18.40
N ASP A 76 -9.73 5.33 17.73
CA ASP A 76 -9.36 5.32 16.31
C ASP A 76 -7.95 4.74 16.15
N THR A 77 -7.85 3.66 15.36
CA THR A 77 -6.57 2.95 15.13
C THR A 77 -5.87 3.39 13.86
N ARG A 78 -6.46 4.31 13.07
CA ARG A 78 -5.80 4.92 11.91
C ARG A 78 -4.67 5.85 12.38
N VAL A 79 -3.53 5.84 11.68
CA VAL A 79 -2.47 6.83 11.88
C VAL A 79 -2.44 7.88 10.77
N SER A 80 -1.91 9.05 11.07
CA SER A 80 -1.60 10.07 10.05
C SER A 80 -0.62 9.56 9.01
N THR A 81 -0.84 9.84 7.73
CA THR A 81 0.07 9.42 6.64
C THR A 81 1.19 10.42 6.39
N ARG A 82 1.04 11.68 6.79
CA ARG A 82 2.16 12.62 7.00
C ARG A 82 2.60 12.60 8.45
N PHE A 83 3.90 12.82 8.68
CA PHE A 83 4.46 12.90 10.03
C PHE A 83 5.46 14.06 10.11
N PRO A 84 4.98 15.29 10.31
CA PRO A 84 5.87 16.43 10.48
C PRO A 84 6.69 16.28 11.77
N THR A 85 7.99 16.54 11.67
CA THR A 85 8.97 16.43 12.77
C THR A 85 9.71 17.74 13.02
N GLY A 86 9.46 18.77 12.21
CA GLY A 86 10.11 20.07 12.32
C GLY A 86 9.58 20.83 13.52
N VAL A 87 10.47 21.52 14.24
CA VAL A 87 10.14 22.34 15.41
C VAL A 87 9.12 23.46 15.12
N LYS A 88 8.97 23.85 13.84
CA LYS A 88 8.01 24.85 13.38
C LYS A 88 6.69 24.26 12.86
N SER A 89 6.47 22.95 13.01
CA SER A 89 5.22 22.32 12.60
C SER A 89 4.05 22.91 13.40
N ALA A 90 2.99 23.30 12.69
CA ALA A 90 1.72 23.71 13.30
C ALA A 90 0.75 22.52 13.48
N GLU A 91 1.08 21.36 12.91
CA GLU A 91 0.26 20.15 12.93
C GLU A 91 0.90 19.08 13.82
N ASN A 92 0.08 18.28 14.50
CA ASN A 92 0.53 17.18 15.34
C ASN A 92 -0.04 15.85 14.81
N PRO A 93 0.81 14.94 14.26
CA PRO A 93 0.35 13.68 13.67
C PRO A 93 -0.19 12.66 14.69
N LEU A 94 -0.02 12.90 15.99
CA LEU A 94 -0.49 12.05 17.08
C LEU A 94 -1.87 12.45 17.60
N THR A 95 -2.31 13.68 17.33
CA THR A 95 -3.61 14.19 17.81
C THR A 95 -4.54 14.61 16.68
N GLN A 96 -4.03 14.70 15.45
CA GLN A 96 -4.77 15.09 14.26
C GLN A 96 -4.56 14.07 13.15
N HIS A 97 -5.61 13.80 12.37
CA HIS A 97 -5.55 13.01 11.14
C HIS A 97 -4.95 13.84 10.01
N LEU A 98 -3.68 13.58 9.70
CA LEU A 98 -2.98 14.18 8.57
C LEU A 98 -2.97 13.21 7.39
N SER A 99 -3.21 13.74 6.20
CA SER A 99 -3.15 13.00 4.93
C SER A 99 -2.11 13.58 4.00
N ILE A 100 -1.57 12.76 3.09
CA ILE A 100 -0.70 13.20 2.00
C ILE A 100 -1.50 13.28 0.69
N GLY A 101 -1.44 14.42 0.02
CA GLY A 101 -2.03 14.73 -1.27
C GLY A 101 -1.39 15.98 -1.86
N THR A 102 -1.86 16.41 -3.02
CA THR A 102 -1.37 17.62 -3.71
C THR A 102 -1.64 18.86 -2.88
N GLU A 103 -2.77 18.93 -2.19
CA GLU A 103 -3.10 20.05 -1.28
C GLU A 103 -2.02 20.21 -0.20
N GLU A 104 -1.61 19.12 0.44
CA GLU A 104 -0.57 19.19 1.47
C GLU A 104 0.81 19.49 0.89
N MET A 105 1.08 19.08 -0.35
CA MET A 105 2.31 19.49 -1.04
C MET A 105 2.36 21.01 -1.25
N ARG A 106 1.23 21.68 -1.49
CA ARG A 106 1.15 23.15 -1.68
C ARG A 106 1.43 23.97 -0.41
N MET A 107 1.39 23.34 0.76
CA MET A 107 1.70 24.02 2.03
C MET A 107 3.15 24.55 2.08
N ASP A 108 4.05 24.00 1.26
CA ASP A 108 5.41 24.49 1.06
C ASP A 108 5.60 24.84 -0.44
N PRO A 109 5.36 26.10 -0.85
CA PRO A 109 5.37 26.50 -2.26
C PRO A 109 6.71 26.27 -2.97
N GLU A 110 7.84 26.44 -2.27
CA GLU A 110 9.17 26.23 -2.85
C GLU A 110 9.41 24.74 -3.12
N GLN A 111 9.04 23.89 -2.16
CA GLN A 111 9.07 22.45 -2.36
C GLN A 111 8.13 22.03 -3.49
N PHE A 112 6.89 22.54 -3.51
CA PHE A 112 5.90 22.19 -4.50
C PHE A 112 6.38 22.53 -5.91
N ALA A 113 6.89 23.75 -6.11
CA ALA A 113 7.44 24.20 -7.38
C ALA A 113 8.63 23.35 -7.85
N HIS A 114 9.53 22.98 -6.93
CA HIS A 114 10.65 22.07 -7.26
C HIS A 114 10.14 20.68 -7.66
N ASN A 115 9.24 20.11 -6.86
CA ASN A 115 8.74 18.74 -7.04
C ASN A 115 7.86 18.58 -8.29
N THR A 116 7.18 19.63 -8.74
CA THR A 116 6.41 19.62 -9.99
C THR A 116 7.31 19.89 -11.20
N ALA A 117 8.32 20.74 -11.08
CA ALA A 117 9.26 21.02 -12.18
C ALA A 117 10.07 19.77 -12.60
N ILE A 118 10.46 18.91 -11.64
CA ILE A 118 11.22 17.69 -11.97
C ILE A 118 10.41 16.66 -12.77
N LEU A 119 9.07 16.73 -12.75
CA LEU A 119 8.21 15.79 -13.48
C LEU A 119 8.44 15.85 -14.99
N ALA A 120 8.81 17.02 -15.51
CA ALA A 120 9.11 17.21 -16.94
C ALA A 120 10.32 16.40 -17.43
N ARG A 121 11.12 15.84 -16.51
CA ARG A 121 12.27 14.98 -16.82
C ARG A 121 11.85 13.55 -17.16
N TYR A 122 10.64 13.14 -16.79
CA TYR A 122 10.17 11.79 -17.05
C TYR A 122 9.76 11.66 -18.53
N PRO A 123 10.11 10.53 -19.20
CA PRO A 123 9.59 10.24 -20.54
C PRO A 123 8.07 10.35 -20.58
N GLY A 124 7.54 11.07 -21.57
CA GLY A 124 6.11 11.30 -21.78
C GLY A 124 5.54 12.48 -21.02
N PHE A 125 6.37 13.25 -20.31
CA PHE A 125 5.98 14.41 -19.51
C PHE A 125 6.75 15.69 -19.86
N ALA A 126 7.50 15.75 -20.96
CA ALA A 126 8.27 16.94 -21.34
C ALA A 126 7.39 18.19 -21.53
N HIS A 127 6.13 17.99 -21.91
CA HIS A 127 5.12 19.05 -22.05
C HIS A 127 4.86 19.82 -20.74
N LEU A 128 5.23 19.28 -19.58
CA LEU A 128 5.12 19.97 -18.29
C LEU A 128 6.16 21.09 -18.12
N GLN A 129 7.20 21.13 -18.97
CA GLN A 129 8.25 22.13 -18.89
C GLN A 129 7.67 23.54 -19.09
N GLY A 130 7.96 24.43 -18.14
CA GLY A 130 7.52 25.83 -18.19
C GLY A 130 6.08 26.08 -17.75
N MET A 131 5.31 25.04 -17.42
CA MET A 131 4.01 25.18 -16.75
C MET A 131 4.17 25.73 -15.34
N SER A 132 3.15 26.42 -14.82
CA SER A 132 3.09 26.71 -13.38
C SER A 132 3.05 25.41 -12.56
N PRO A 133 3.47 25.43 -11.28
CA PRO A 133 3.42 24.24 -10.43
C PRO A 133 2.04 23.58 -10.37
N GLU A 134 0.97 24.38 -10.32
CA GLU A 134 -0.40 23.92 -10.27
C GLU A 134 -0.84 23.23 -11.57
N GLU A 135 -0.51 23.83 -12.71
CA GLU A 135 -0.80 23.27 -14.03
C GLU A 135 -0.02 21.97 -14.26
N ALA A 136 1.28 21.96 -13.92
CA ALA A 136 2.14 20.80 -14.04
C ALA A 136 1.63 19.63 -13.17
N ALA A 137 1.26 19.90 -11.92
CA ALA A 137 0.67 18.92 -11.03
C ALA A 137 -0.62 18.33 -11.61
N LYS A 138 -1.55 19.19 -12.07
CA LYS A 138 -2.82 18.76 -12.66
C LYS A 138 -2.63 17.94 -13.93
N ALA A 139 -1.74 18.37 -14.82
CA ALA A 139 -1.44 17.66 -16.07
C ALA A 139 -0.82 16.28 -15.79
N TYR A 140 0.15 16.20 -14.87
CA TYR A 140 0.71 14.93 -14.42
C TYR A 140 -0.35 13.99 -13.83
N ILE A 141 -1.18 14.50 -12.91
CA ILE A 141 -2.24 13.73 -12.25
C ILE A 141 -3.23 13.16 -13.27
N ASN A 142 -3.65 13.97 -14.25
CA ASN A 142 -4.59 13.53 -15.28
C ASN A 142 -4.02 12.44 -16.18
N GLN A 143 -2.78 12.58 -16.66
CA GLN A 143 -2.14 11.55 -17.47
C GLN A 143 -1.89 10.28 -16.66
N ALA A 144 -1.49 10.40 -15.40
CA ALA A 144 -1.28 9.28 -14.50
C ALA A 144 -2.58 8.53 -14.17
N ALA A 145 -3.67 9.25 -13.88
CA ALA A 145 -4.98 8.66 -13.69
C ALA A 145 -5.46 7.92 -14.96
N GLY A 146 -5.22 8.50 -16.14
CA GLY A 146 -5.53 7.83 -17.41
C GLY A 146 -4.68 6.58 -17.67
N ASN A 147 -3.42 6.54 -17.22
CA ASN A 147 -2.56 5.35 -17.31
C ASN A 147 -3.09 4.23 -16.39
N ILE A 148 -3.44 4.57 -15.16
CA ILE A 148 -4.06 3.68 -14.18
C ILE A 148 -5.39 3.13 -14.75
N ARG A 149 -6.21 4.01 -15.33
CA ARG A 149 -7.47 3.65 -15.98
C ARG A 149 -7.25 2.65 -17.12
N PHE A 150 -6.33 2.95 -18.03
CA PHE A 150 -6.02 2.08 -19.16
C PHE A 150 -5.57 0.69 -18.69
N LEU A 151 -4.72 0.62 -17.67
CA LEU A 151 -4.31 -0.66 -17.09
C LEU A 151 -5.51 -1.44 -16.54
N TYR A 152 -6.37 -0.80 -15.74
CA TYR A 152 -7.55 -1.44 -15.16
C TYR A 152 -8.50 -1.97 -16.24
N GLU A 153 -8.85 -1.14 -17.24
CA GLU A 153 -9.79 -1.49 -18.31
C GLU A 153 -9.28 -2.64 -19.19
N ASN A 154 -7.96 -2.76 -19.37
CA ASN A 154 -7.35 -3.85 -20.15
C ASN A 154 -6.93 -5.05 -19.29
N SER A 155 -7.21 -5.02 -17.98
CA SER A 155 -6.92 -6.14 -17.08
C SER A 155 -7.90 -7.29 -17.27
N PRO A 156 -7.46 -8.56 -17.15
CA PRO A 156 -8.34 -9.70 -17.10
C PRO A 156 -9.43 -9.53 -16.02
N ALA A 157 -10.66 -9.97 -16.32
CA ALA A 157 -11.81 -9.78 -15.43
C ALA A 157 -11.59 -10.36 -14.02
N ASP A 158 -10.84 -11.45 -13.90
CA ASP A 158 -10.50 -12.04 -12.59
C ASP A 158 -9.60 -11.12 -11.76
N LEU A 159 -8.65 -10.41 -12.39
CA LEU A 159 -7.84 -9.40 -11.70
C LEU A 159 -8.71 -8.22 -11.27
N GLN A 160 -9.60 -7.75 -12.14
CA GLN A 160 -10.51 -6.64 -11.81
C GLN A 160 -11.42 -6.97 -10.62
N ARG A 161 -11.83 -8.23 -10.45
CA ARG A 161 -12.69 -8.66 -9.34
C ARG A 161 -11.92 -8.97 -8.06
N ARG A 162 -10.78 -9.66 -8.16
CA ARG A 162 -10.08 -10.22 -6.99
C ARG A 162 -8.98 -9.30 -6.47
N ALA A 163 -8.19 -8.66 -7.33
CA ALA A 163 -7.10 -7.79 -6.89
C ALA A 163 -7.54 -6.62 -5.96
N PRO A 164 -8.73 -6.01 -6.11
CA PRO A 164 -9.23 -5.03 -5.13
C PRO A 164 -9.24 -5.49 -3.67
N LEU A 165 -9.30 -6.81 -3.43
CA LEU A 165 -9.47 -7.42 -2.11
C LEU A 165 -8.16 -7.53 -1.31
N TRP A 166 -6.99 -7.29 -1.91
CA TRP A 166 -5.68 -7.50 -1.27
C TRP A 166 -5.57 -6.95 0.16
N TYR A 167 -6.11 -5.76 0.40
CA TYR A 167 -6.07 -5.12 1.70
C TYR A 167 -7.12 -5.65 2.68
N GLU A 168 -8.25 -6.15 2.21
CA GLU A 168 -9.19 -6.92 3.02
C GLU A 168 -8.58 -8.27 3.41
N GLY A 169 -7.89 -8.93 2.47
CA GLY A 169 -7.11 -10.13 2.76
C GLY A 169 -5.99 -9.89 3.77
N ALA A 170 -5.23 -8.80 3.62
CA ALA A 170 -4.20 -8.41 4.58
C ALA A 170 -4.79 -8.09 5.96
N ASN A 171 -5.96 -7.43 6.02
CA ASN A 171 -6.70 -7.18 7.25
C ASN A 171 -7.12 -8.49 7.94
N ARG A 172 -7.67 -9.45 7.18
CA ARG A 172 -8.06 -10.77 7.67
C ARG A 172 -6.87 -11.59 8.18
N ILE A 173 -5.73 -11.50 7.51
CA ILE A 173 -4.46 -12.09 7.99
C ILE A 173 -4.03 -11.41 9.30
N SER A 174 -4.01 -10.08 9.35
CA SER A 174 -3.66 -9.32 10.56
C SER A 174 -4.55 -9.70 11.75
N ASP A 175 -5.86 -9.84 11.51
CA ASP A 175 -6.82 -10.28 12.53
C ASP A 175 -6.55 -11.70 13.04
N ALA A 176 -6.33 -12.65 12.13
CA ALA A 176 -6.01 -14.03 12.51
C ALA A 176 -4.71 -14.12 13.32
N LEU A 177 -3.68 -13.36 12.93
CA LEU A 177 -2.41 -13.27 13.66
C LEU A 177 -2.62 -12.62 15.04
N ALA A 178 -3.35 -11.53 15.11
CA ALA A 178 -3.66 -10.84 16.36
C ALA A 178 -4.37 -11.77 17.37
N GLN A 179 -5.35 -12.54 16.91
CA GLN A 179 -6.04 -13.56 17.72
C GLN A 179 -5.08 -14.65 18.20
N ARG A 180 -4.24 -15.18 17.30
CA ARG A 180 -3.23 -16.20 17.63
C ARG A 180 -2.25 -15.73 18.71
N TRP A 181 -1.85 -14.46 18.61
CA TRP A 181 -0.86 -13.82 19.46
C TRP A 181 -1.44 -13.26 20.77
N GLY A 182 -2.76 -13.15 20.88
CA GLY A 182 -3.41 -12.52 22.03
C GLY A 182 -3.12 -11.03 22.14
N VAL A 183 -2.95 -10.33 21.01
CA VAL A 183 -2.69 -8.88 20.95
C VAL A 183 -3.77 -8.15 20.16
N PRO A 184 -3.98 -6.84 20.36
CA PRO A 184 -4.89 -6.07 19.50
C PRO A 184 -4.42 -6.03 18.03
N ARG A 185 -5.36 -5.99 17.08
CA ARG A 185 -5.07 -6.08 15.64
C ARG A 185 -4.15 -4.97 15.14
N GLN A 186 -4.24 -3.76 15.70
CA GLN A 186 -3.32 -2.67 15.37
C GLN A 186 -1.85 -3.00 15.66
N SER A 187 -1.55 -3.83 16.67
CA SER A 187 -0.18 -4.31 16.90
C SER A 187 0.29 -5.25 15.79
N ALA A 188 -0.57 -6.17 15.34
CA ALA A 188 -0.26 -7.06 14.23
C ALA A 188 -0.13 -6.32 12.90
N SER A 189 -1.04 -5.39 12.61
CA SER A 189 -1.01 -4.52 11.44
C SER A 189 0.28 -3.69 11.41
N ALA A 190 0.71 -3.15 12.55
CA ALA A 190 1.96 -2.38 12.65
C ALA A 190 3.21 -3.24 12.49
N ALA A 191 3.20 -4.48 12.96
CA ALA A 191 4.29 -5.43 12.75
C ALA A 191 4.44 -5.78 11.25
N LEU A 192 3.34 -6.14 10.60
CA LEU A 192 3.30 -6.39 9.14
C LEU A 192 3.74 -5.16 8.34
N ALA A 193 3.31 -3.95 8.74
CA ALA A 193 3.69 -2.73 8.05
C ALA A 193 5.19 -2.41 8.22
N SER A 194 5.74 -2.62 9.42
CA SER A 194 7.14 -2.36 9.74
C SER A 194 8.12 -3.24 8.96
N LEU A 195 7.71 -4.46 8.58
CA LEU A 195 8.53 -5.40 7.80
C LEU A 195 8.41 -5.22 6.27
N SER A 196 7.49 -4.36 5.81
CA SER A 196 7.21 -4.12 4.39
C SER A 196 8.29 -3.38 3.55
N PRO A 197 9.27 -2.64 4.12
CA PRO A 197 10.30 -1.98 3.31
C PRO A 197 11.04 -2.98 2.40
N GLN A 198 11.02 -2.71 1.09
CA GLN A 198 11.68 -3.52 0.04
C GLN A 198 11.39 -5.03 0.13
N LYS A 199 10.16 -5.39 0.54
CA LYS A 199 9.74 -6.77 0.71
C LYS A 199 8.56 -7.12 -0.20
N ASP A 200 8.64 -8.28 -0.81
CA ASP A 200 7.48 -8.91 -1.46
C ASP A 200 6.40 -9.24 -0.40
N TRP A 201 5.13 -9.13 -0.77
CA TRP A 201 4.03 -9.30 0.17
C TRP A 201 3.97 -10.70 0.79
N PHE A 202 4.24 -11.77 0.04
CA PHE A 202 4.17 -13.14 0.55
C PHE A 202 5.27 -13.39 1.58
N MET A 203 6.48 -12.91 1.27
CA MET A 203 7.57 -12.91 2.24
C MET A 203 7.25 -12.05 3.46
N ASN A 204 6.64 -10.87 3.27
CA ASN A 204 6.31 -9.96 4.37
C ASN A 204 5.30 -10.58 5.34
N ALA A 205 4.21 -11.17 4.83
CA ALA A 205 3.23 -11.89 5.64
C ALA A 205 3.90 -13.01 6.45
N SER A 206 4.81 -13.76 5.81
CA SER A 206 5.54 -14.83 6.52
C SER A 206 6.50 -14.31 7.57
N LEU A 207 7.26 -13.25 7.30
CA LEU A 207 8.13 -12.62 8.29
C LEU A 207 7.31 -12.07 9.47
N GLY A 208 6.17 -11.45 9.20
CA GLY A 208 5.25 -10.98 10.25
C GLY A 208 4.76 -12.12 11.14
N GLU A 209 4.31 -13.23 10.52
CA GLU A 209 3.90 -14.42 11.27
C GLU A 209 5.03 -14.95 12.16
N ARG A 210 6.24 -15.12 11.60
CA ARG A 210 7.42 -15.63 12.33
C ARG A 210 7.82 -14.74 13.50
N VAL A 211 7.87 -13.42 13.28
CA VAL A 211 8.21 -12.47 14.35
C VAL A 211 7.21 -12.59 15.49
N GLY A 212 5.91 -12.56 15.19
CA GLY A 212 4.91 -12.62 16.26
C GLY A 212 4.82 -13.96 16.97
N ASP A 213 4.98 -15.08 16.24
CA ASP A 213 5.04 -16.41 16.85
C ASP A 213 6.24 -16.53 17.82
N ILE A 214 7.39 -15.97 17.48
CA ILE A 214 8.58 -15.97 18.33
C ILE A 214 8.42 -15.01 19.51
N VAL A 215 7.89 -13.81 19.26
CA VAL A 215 7.70 -12.79 20.31
C VAL A 215 6.71 -13.28 21.37
N THR A 216 5.59 -13.84 20.95
CA THR A 216 4.53 -14.31 21.87
C THR A 216 4.84 -15.68 22.47
N GLY A 217 5.50 -16.56 21.72
CA GLY A 217 6.02 -17.82 22.26
C GLY A 217 7.14 -17.61 23.29
N ASN A 218 7.87 -16.49 23.18
CA ASN A 218 8.93 -16.05 24.09
C ASN A 218 9.91 -17.20 24.42
N PRO A 219 10.55 -17.81 23.40
CA PRO A 219 11.37 -18.99 23.60
C PRO A 219 12.68 -18.64 24.32
N ARG A 220 13.42 -19.67 24.73
CA ARG A 220 14.77 -19.53 25.29
C ARG A 220 15.82 -19.64 24.17
N ALA A 221 16.86 -18.81 24.21
CA ALA A 221 17.99 -18.93 23.30
C ALA A 221 18.68 -20.29 23.45
N THR A 222 19.04 -20.89 22.31
CA THR A 222 19.64 -22.23 22.22
C THR A 222 21.05 -22.17 21.65
N ALA A 223 21.81 -23.25 21.82
CA ALA A 223 23.13 -23.39 21.20
C ALA A 223 23.06 -23.37 19.66
N ASP A 224 21.96 -23.81 19.07
CA ASP A 224 21.75 -23.80 17.62
C ASP A 224 21.72 -22.38 17.05
N MET A 225 21.24 -21.40 17.83
CA MET A 225 21.29 -19.98 17.44
C MET A 225 22.73 -19.47 17.35
N ALA A 226 23.59 -19.88 18.29
CA ALA A 226 25.00 -19.52 18.28
C ALA A 226 25.75 -20.23 17.13
N ALA A 227 25.43 -21.50 16.87
CA ALA A 227 25.96 -22.26 15.74
C ALA A 227 25.57 -21.62 14.41
N TRP A 228 24.32 -21.21 14.24
CA TRP A 228 23.85 -20.47 13.08
C TRP A 228 24.60 -19.15 12.89
N ALA A 229 24.76 -18.36 13.96
CA ALA A 229 25.46 -17.08 13.88
C ALA A 229 26.93 -17.25 13.49
N ALA A 230 27.61 -18.26 14.02
CA ALA A 230 28.99 -18.60 13.65
C ALA A 230 29.11 -19.10 12.20
N ALA A 231 28.10 -19.82 11.70
CA ALA A 231 28.05 -20.27 10.30
C ALA A 231 27.68 -19.15 9.31
N ASN A 232 27.12 -18.04 9.79
CA ASN A 232 26.79 -16.88 8.96
C ASN A 232 28.02 -15.96 8.78
N PRO A 233 28.61 -15.86 7.58
CA PRO A 233 29.87 -15.13 7.40
C PRO A 233 29.80 -13.65 7.79
N LYS A 234 28.64 -13.01 7.62
CA LYS A 234 28.46 -11.59 7.98
C LYS A 234 28.40 -11.38 9.49
N LEU A 235 27.75 -12.29 10.22
CA LEU A 235 27.66 -12.20 11.68
C LEU A 235 28.95 -12.65 12.34
N ALA A 236 29.55 -13.74 11.88
CA ALA A 236 30.83 -14.24 12.37
C ALA A 236 31.97 -13.20 12.24
N ALA A 237 31.91 -12.36 11.20
CA ALA A 237 32.86 -11.28 10.98
C ALA A 237 32.56 -10.00 11.80
N ASP A 238 31.42 -9.91 12.50
CA ASP A 238 31.04 -8.76 13.32
C ASP A 238 31.18 -9.09 14.82
N PRO A 239 32.23 -8.60 15.50
CA PRO A 239 32.45 -8.86 16.93
C PRO A 239 31.29 -8.43 17.82
N LYS A 240 30.58 -7.35 17.46
CA LYS A 240 29.44 -6.86 18.25
C LYS A 240 28.25 -7.79 18.09
N ALA A 241 28.01 -8.29 16.88
CA ALA A 241 26.96 -9.29 16.66
C ALA A 241 27.24 -10.57 17.45
N MET A 242 28.48 -11.07 17.44
CA MET A 242 28.86 -12.26 18.20
C MET A 242 28.83 -12.04 19.73
N GLU A 243 29.14 -10.83 20.20
CA GLU A 243 28.96 -10.46 21.60
C GLU A 243 27.48 -10.45 21.99
N ALA A 244 26.60 -9.89 21.14
CA ALA A 244 25.17 -9.91 21.36
C ALA A 244 24.61 -11.35 21.36
N ILE A 245 25.10 -12.24 20.48
CA ILE A 245 24.74 -13.67 20.51
C ILE A 245 25.11 -14.34 21.84
N ARG A 246 26.32 -14.07 22.36
CA ARG A 246 26.72 -14.58 23.69
C ARG A 246 25.88 -13.98 24.82
N ALA A 247 25.52 -12.70 24.71
CA ALA A 247 24.75 -11.99 25.72
C ALA A 247 23.29 -12.48 25.84
N ILE A 248 22.72 -13.06 24.78
CA ILE A 248 21.37 -13.63 24.78
C ILE A 248 21.33 -15.11 25.18
N GLU A 249 22.48 -15.80 25.23
CA GLU A 249 22.55 -17.24 25.46
C GLU A 249 21.82 -17.65 26.75
N GLY A 250 20.97 -18.67 26.65
CA GLY A 250 20.17 -19.18 27.76
C GLY A 250 19.07 -18.23 28.27
N LYS A 251 18.94 -17.00 27.76
CA LYS A 251 17.87 -16.06 28.12
C LYS A 251 16.61 -16.30 27.31
N ARG A 252 15.47 -15.91 27.86
CA ARG A 252 14.21 -15.76 27.10
C ARG A 252 14.18 -14.42 26.38
N LEU A 253 13.36 -14.28 25.34
CA LEU A 253 13.26 -13.02 24.59
C LEU A 253 12.86 -11.83 25.48
N ASP A 254 11.97 -12.02 26.46
CA ASP A 254 11.60 -10.99 27.43
C ASP A 254 12.70 -10.64 28.45
N GLN A 255 13.80 -11.39 28.47
CA GLN A 255 14.96 -11.19 29.35
C GLN A 255 16.16 -10.59 28.61
N VAL A 256 16.07 -10.41 27.29
CA VAL A 256 17.15 -9.78 26.52
C VAL A 256 17.00 -8.26 26.51
N ASP A 257 18.11 -7.58 26.24
CA ASP A 257 18.07 -6.14 25.97
C ASP A 257 17.16 -5.88 24.75
N PRO A 258 16.27 -4.88 24.78
CA PRO A 258 15.45 -4.50 23.62
C PRO A 258 16.25 -4.31 22.33
N ASP A 259 17.48 -3.80 22.39
CA ASP A 259 18.34 -3.62 21.22
C ASP A 259 18.84 -4.96 20.63
N GLN A 260 18.78 -6.05 21.40
CA GLN A 260 19.14 -7.41 20.99
C GLN A 260 17.95 -8.23 20.50
N ALA A 261 16.71 -7.77 20.72
CA ALA A 261 15.51 -8.54 20.40
C ALA A 261 15.42 -8.91 18.91
N ALA A 262 15.80 -8.00 18.01
CA ALA A 262 15.81 -8.26 16.57
C ALA A 262 16.80 -9.36 16.16
N LEU A 263 17.99 -9.37 16.78
CA LEU A 263 18.98 -10.43 16.56
C LEU A 263 18.49 -11.76 17.11
N PHE A 264 17.93 -11.76 18.31
CA PHE A 264 17.34 -12.94 18.92
C PHE A 264 16.28 -13.55 17.99
N VAL A 265 15.32 -12.76 17.54
CA VAL A 265 14.21 -13.24 16.69
C VAL A 265 14.73 -13.87 15.41
N ARG A 266 15.65 -13.18 14.71
CA ARG A 266 16.22 -13.72 13.47
C ARG A 266 17.03 -14.99 13.71
N ALA A 267 17.88 -15.01 14.74
CA ALA A 267 18.69 -16.19 15.05
C ALA A 267 17.82 -17.38 15.44
N TYR A 268 16.75 -17.15 16.20
CA TYR A 268 15.81 -18.20 16.57
C TYR A 268 15.08 -18.76 15.34
N ASP A 269 14.54 -17.89 14.47
CA ASP A 269 13.85 -18.32 13.26
C ASP A 269 14.76 -19.14 12.34
N GLU A 270 15.96 -18.64 12.07
CA GLU A 270 16.88 -19.31 11.14
C GLU A 270 17.48 -20.62 11.69
N ALA A 271 17.52 -20.78 13.02
CA ALA A 271 17.99 -22.01 13.65
C ALA A 271 16.89 -23.09 13.75
N HIS A 272 15.61 -22.71 13.89
CA HIS A 272 14.54 -23.66 14.27
C HIS A 272 13.39 -23.79 13.27
N ASN A 273 13.23 -22.83 12.34
CA ASN A 273 12.11 -22.85 11.40
C ASN A 273 12.59 -23.10 9.95
N PRO A 274 11.79 -23.78 9.12
CA PRO A 274 12.06 -23.85 7.70
C PRO A 274 11.97 -22.44 7.09
N ARG A 275 12.72 -22.19 6.02
CA ARG A 275 12.75 -20.86 5.37
C ARG A 275 11.74 -20.70 4.24
N ASN A 276 10.92 -21.71 3.98
CA ASN A 276 9.88 -21.64 2.95
C ASN A 276 8.76 -20.67 3.35
N TYR A 277 8.00 -20.24 2.36
CA TYR A 277 6.81 -19.41 2.59
C TYR A 277 5.74 -19.73 1.55
N ARG A 278 4.47 -19.52 1.90
CA ARG A 278 3.31 -19.70 1.03
C ARG A 278 2.99 -18.45 0.23
N SER A 279 2.37 -18.64 -0.93
CA SER A 279 1.66 -17.56 -1.59
C SER A 279 0.47 -17.11 -0.75
N VAL A 280 0.07 -15.87 -0.95
CA VAL A 280 -1.12 -15.28 -0.32
C VAL A 280 -2.08 -14.90 -1.43
N LEU A 281 -3.37 -15.16 -1.25
CA LEU A 281 -4.40 -14.76 -2.19
C LEU A 281 -4.95 -13.36 -1.84
N PRO A 282 -5.56 -12.62 -2.79
CA PRO A 282 -6.18 -11.33 -2.50
C PRO A 282 -7.19 -11.36 -1.35
N GLU A 283 -7.92 -12.46 -1.19
CA GLU A 283 -8.92 -12.67 -0.13
C GLU A 283 -8.31 -13.00 1.25
N GLY A 284 -6.98 -13.15 1.33
CA GLY A 284 -6.23 -13.40 2.56
C GLY A 284 -5.98 -14.88 2.89
N ASP A 285 -6.47 -15.80 2.07
CA ASP A 285 -6.14 -17.22 2.23
C ASP A 285 -4.69 -17.50 1.84
N TYR A 286 -4.08 -18.49 2.50
CA TYR A 286 -2.75 -18.98 2.16
C TYR A 286 -2.86 -20.05 1.08
N GLY A 287 -2.05 -19.91 0.03
CA GLY A 287 -1.95 -20.91 -1.02
C GLY A 287 -0.82 -21.91 -0.78
N ASP A 288 -0.28 -22.43 -1.88
CA ASP A 288 0.84 -23.35 -1.86
C ASP A 288 2.16 -22.69 -1.47
N PHE A 289 3.13 -23.52 -1.07
CA PHE A 289 4.51 -23.07 -0.91
C PHE A 289 5.07 -22.57 -2.25
N VAL A 290 5.60 -21.35 -2.24
CA VAL A 290 6.21 -20.74 -3.42
C VAL A 290 7.45 -21.53 -3.81
N ARG A 291 7.64 -21.71 -5.12
CA ARG A 291 8.76 -22.46 -5.70
C ARG A 291 9.62 -21.57 -6.59
N THR A 292 10.91 -21.87 -6.64
CA THR A 292 11.85 -21.27 -7.61
C THR A 292 11.57 -21.81 -9.01
N ALA A 293 12.22 -21.24 -10.03
CA ALA A 293 12.17 -21.77 -11.40
C ALA A 293 12.69 -23.22 -11.50
N SER A 294 13.57 -23.66 -10.59
CA SER A 294 14.05 -25.04 -10.50
C SER A 294 13.07 -25.98 -9.79
N GLY A 295 11.96 -25.48 -9.24
CA GLY A 295 10.97 -26.25 -8.49
C GLY A 295 11.26 -26.42 -7.00
N ASP A 296 12.40 -25.89 -6.52
CA ASP A 296 12.77 -25.92 -5.10
C ASP A 296 11.90 -24.96 -4.28
N PRO A 297 11.67 -25.22 -2.98
CA PRO A 297 11.01 -24.26 -2.11
C PRO A 297 11.74 -22.91 -2.10
N ALA A 298 11.02 -21.84 -2.45
CA ALA A 298 11.55 -20.48 -2.37
C ALA A 298 11.80 -20.13 -0.89
N LYS A 299 12.87 -19.36 -0.64
CA LYS A 299 13.30 -19.03 0.73
C LYS A 299 13.00 -17.58 1.05
N VAL A 300 12.44 -17.35 2.24
CA VAL A 300 12.23 -16.02 2.79
C VAL A 300 13.59 -15.33 2.99
N ALA A 301 13.60 -14.01 2.76
CA ALA A 301 14.75 -13.17 2.98
C ALA A 301 14.44 -12.13 4.06
N TRP A 302 15.19 -12.14 5.16
CA TRP A 302 15.05 -11.14 6.23
C TRP A 302 15.36 -9.71 5.76
N GLY A 303 14.66 -8.74 6.36
CA GLY A 303 14.95 -7.31 6.21
C GLY A 303 16.07 -6.85 7.15
N THR A 304 16.10 -5.54 7.46
CA THR A 304 17.08 -4.99 8.40
C THR A 304 16.72 -5.31 9.85
N PHE A 305 17.70 -5.34 10.75
CA PHE A 305 17.41 -5.49 12.19
C PHE A 305 16.55 -4.36 12.74
N ALA A 306 16.62 -3.15 12.15
CA ALA A 306 15.76 -2.04 12.55
C ALA A 306 14.27 -2.32 12.25
N ASP A 307 13.97 -2.93 11.10
CA ASP A 307 12.60 -3.28 10.72
C ASP A 307 12.06 -4.42 11.60
N ILE A 308 12.90 -5.42 11.89
CA ILE A 308 12.57 -6.51 12.83
C ILE A 308 12.30 -5.93 14.22
N ASN A 309 13.15 -5.02 14.71
CA ASN A 309 12.98 -4.42 16.03
C ASN A 309 11.66 -3.62 16.12
N LYS A 310 11.30 -2.88 15.07
CA LYS A 310 10.00 -2.22 14.99
C LYS A 310 8.84 -3.21 15.08
N ALA A 311 8.93 -4.34 14.38
CA ALA A 311 7.89 -5.36 14.44
C ALA A 311 7.77 -5.98 15.85
N VAL A 312 8.89 -6.29 16.50
CA VAL A 312 8.90 -6.77 17.89
C VAL A 312 8.21 -5.77 18.82
N ARG A 313 8.61 -4.49 18.75
CA ARG A 313 8.05 -3.41 19.57
C ARG A 313 6.57 -3.16 19.27
N ALA A 314 6.13 -3.33 18.03
CA ALA A 314 4.73 -3.18 17.65
C ALA A 314 3.85 -4.24 18.31
N ILE A 315 4.35 -5.47 18.42
CA ILE A 315 3.64 -6.57 19.09
C ILE A 315 3.62 -6.36 20.60
N GLN A 316 4.76 -5.95 21.17
CA GLN A 316 4.90 -5.68 22.61
C GLN A 316 4.13 -4.44 23.09
N SER A 317 3.75 -3.52 22.20
CA SER A 317 3.02 -2.31 22.59
C SER A 317 1.60 -2.58 23.10
N GLY A 318 1.06 -3.77 22.87
CA GLY A 318 -0.29 -4.12 23.31
C GLY A 318 -1.38 -3.22 22.72
N GLY A 319 -1.16 -2.71 21.51
CA GLY A 319 -2.11 -1.86 20.80
C GLY A 319 -2.07 -0.37 21.16
N ASP A 320 -1.06 0.08 21.92
CA ASP A 320 -0.88 1.49 22.28
C ASP A 320 -0.54 2.36 21.07
N MET A 321 -1.47 3.23 20.66
CA MET A 321 -1.31 4.10 19.50
C MET A 321 -0.26 5.20 19.68
N ASP A 322 0.01 5.63 20.93
CA ASP A 322 1.07 6.61 21.23
C ASP A 322 2.46 6.00 21.02
N THR A 323 2.58 4.67 21.11
CA THR A 323 3.77 3.92 20.75
C THR A 323 3.78 3.55 19.26
N LEU A 324 2.69 3.00 18.73
CA LEU A 324 2.60 2.47 17.36
C LEU A 324 2.76 3.56 16.30
N SER A 325 2.11 4.71 16.50
CA SER A 325 2.14 5.79 15.51
C SER A 325 3.57 6.32 15.30
N PRO A 326 4.37 6.70 16.31
CA PRO A 326 5.78 7.06 16.10
C PRO A 326 6.63 5.91 15.55
N LEU A 327 6.39 4.68 15.98
CA LEU A 327 7.20 3.50 15.63
C LEU A 327 7.24 3.21 14.12
N LEU A 328 6.10 3.43 13.44
CA LEU A 328 5.98 3.28 11.98
C LEU A 328 6.90 4.26 11.20
N GLY A 329 7.39 5.32 11.86
CA GLY A 329 8.29 6.32 11.26
C GLY A 329 7.61 7.24 10.24
N ALA A 330 8.36 8.19 9.67
CA ALA A 330 7.75 9.28 8.90
C ALA A 330 7.39 8.97 7.44
N LYS A 331 7.70 7.77 6.93
CA LYS A 331 7.52 7.44 5.51
C LYS A 331 6.05 7.21 5.16
N HIS A 332 5.52 7.98 4.21
CA HIS A 332 4.12 7.89 3.73
C HIS A 332 3.70 6.44 3.41
N LYS A 333 4.51 5.73 2.60
CA LYS A 333 4.25 4.34 2.20
C LYS A 333 3.91 3.44 3.39
N VAL A 334 4.75 3.42 4.42
CA VAL A 334 4.61 2.50 5.57
C VAL A 334 3.36 2.84 6.39
N ARG A 335 3.09 4.13 6.60
CA ARG A 335 1.92 4.60 7.36
C ARG A 335 0.61 4.34 6.62
N SER A 336 0.59 4.61 5.33
CA SER A 336 -0.55 4.28 4.47
C SER A 336 -0.76 2.77 4.33
N PHE A 337 0.31 1.98 4.29
CA PHE A 337 0.22 0.52 4.27
C PHE A 337 -0.37 -0.02 5.56
N TYR A 338 0.06 0.49 6.72
CA TYR A 338 -0.56 0.20 7.99
C TYR A 338 -2.06 0.53 7.98
N ASN A 339 -2.45 1.74 7.56
CA ASN A 339 -3.88 2.11 7.51
C ASN A 339 -4.67 1.20 6.59
N ASN A 340 -4.11 0.85 5.42
CA ASN A 340 -4.78 -0.02 4.48
C ASN A 340 -4.89 -1.48 4.97
N ILE A 341 -4.07 -1.91 5.93
CA ILE A 341 -4.24 -3.20 6.63
C ILE A 341 -5.21 -3.04 7.79
N GLU A 342 -5.08 -1.99 8.60
CA GLU A 342 -5.76 -1.83 9.87
C GLU A 342 -7.22 -1.36 9.71
N VAL A 343 -7.48 -0.47 8.79
CA VAL A 343 -8.81 0.10 8.51
C VAL A 343 -9.07 0.13 7.01
N PRO A 344 -9.02 -1.03 6.30
CA PRO A 344 -9.10 -1.08 4.84
C PRO A 344 -10.38 -0.43 4.29
N ASN A 345 -11.48 -0.50 5.05
CA ASN A 345 -12.80 -0.04 4.63
C ASN A 345 -13.13 1.37 5.10
N ASP A 346 -12.18 2.09 5.69
CA ASP A 346 -12.38 3.46 6.14
C ASP A 346 -12.37 4.44 4.96
N PRO A 347 -13.52 5.06 4.60
CA PRO A 347 -13.59 5.96 3.46
C PRO A 347 -13.08 7.36 3.77
N ARG A 348 -12.82 7.70 5.05
CA ARG A 348 -12.62 9.09 5.51
C ARG A 348 -11.42 9.79 4.85
N PHE A 349 -10.34 9.05 4.57
CA PHE A 349 -9.05 9.66 4.22
C PHE A 349 -8.44 9.17 2.90
N GLY A 350 -8.98 8.09 2.32
CA GLY A 350 -8.53 7.58 1.03
C GLY A 350 -7.03 7.27 0.98
N ASP A 351 -6.54 6.46 1.92
CA ASP A 351 -5.12 6.18 2.05
C ASP A 351 -4.58 5.34 0.88
N ILE A 352 -3.44 5.79 0.31
CA ILE A 352 -2.75 5.15 -0.80
C ILE A 352 -1.35 4.78 -0.32
N THR A 353 -1.00 3.49 -0.37
CA THR A 353 0.33 2.97 -0.03
C THR A 353 1.40 3.40 -1.03
N GLY A 354 1.03 3.69 -2.29
CA GLY A 354 1.88 4.44 -3.23
C GLY A 354 3.30 3.87 -3.33
N ASP A 355 3.44 2.57 -3.54
CA ASP A 355 4.74 1.92 -3.62
C ASP A 355 5.34 2.01 -5.03
N THR A 356 6.46 1.31 -5.26
CA THR A 356 7.14 1.26 -6.56
C THR A 356 6.20 0.85 -7.70
N HIS A 357 5.26 -0.06 -7.45
CA HIS A 357 4.35 -0.53 -8.47
C HIS A 357 3.25 0.49 -8.76
N GLN A 358 2.77 1.21 -7.75
CA GLN A 358 1.82 2.29 -8.01
C GLN A 358 2.44 3.42 -8.84
N VAL A 359 3.74 3.73 -8.64
CA VAL A 359 4.46 4.66 -9.51
C VAL A 359 4.61 4.09 -10.92
N ALA A 360 4.91 2.79 -11.05
CA ALA A 360 4.97 2.11 -12.33
C ALA A 360 3.62 2.14 -13.08
N ALA A 361 2.50 1.98 -12.37
CA ALA A 361 1.15 2.07 -12.92
C ALA A 361 0.82 3.51 -13.34
N ALA A 362 1.10 4.49 -12.48
CA ALA A 362 0.91 5.90 -12.76
C ALA A 362 1.68 6.38 -13.99
N GLN A 363 2.89 5.85 -14.24
CA GLN A 363 3.67 6.21 -15.43
C GLN A 363 3.54 5.21 -16.58
N MET A 364 2.88 4.06 -16.36
CA MET A 364 2.89 2.90 -17.26
C MET A 364 4.30 2.56 -17.80
N ARG A 365 5.25 2.44 -16.87
CA ARG A 365 6.68 2.20 -17.16
C ARG A 365 7.22 1.02 -16.33
N PRO A 366 8.22 0.26 -16.83
CA PRO A 366 8.85 -0.84 -16.11
C PRO A 366 9.81 -0.33 -15.02
N LEU A 367 9.26 0.31 -13.98
CA LEU A 367 10.05 0.94 -12.92
C LEU A 367 10.46 -0.07 -11.83
N SER A 368 11.54 0.28 -11.13
CA SER A 368 12.06 -0.43 -9.95
C SER A 368 12.42 0.55 -8.84
N GLY A 369 12.80 0.05 -7.66
CA GLY A 369 13.21 0.87 -6.53
C GLY A 369 14.38 1.83 -6.82
N SER A 370 15.18 1.56 -7.85
CA SER A 370 16.30 2.41 -8.28
C SER A 370 15.94 3.41 -9.39
N SER A 371 14.72 3.35 -9.93
CA SER A 371 14.28 4.29 -10.97
C SER A 371 14.12 5.70 -10.40
N GLU A 372 14.57 6.72 -11.15
CA GLU A 372 14.52 8.14 -10.74
C GLU A 372 13.14 8.56 -10.23
N ALA A 373 12.07 8.23 -10.97
CA ALA A 373 10.70 8.52 -10.58
C ALA A 373 10.28 7.90 -9.24
N VAL A 374 10.73 6.68 -8.95
CA VAL A 374 10.41 5.97 -7.71
C VAL A 374 11.20 6.56 -6.54
N ILE A 375 12.46 6.92 -6.76
CA ILE A 375 13.31 7.59 -5.77
C ILE A 375 12.74 8.96 -5.39
N GLN A 376 12.32 9.75 -6.39
CA GLN A 376 11.71 11.06 -6.20
C GLN A 376 10.34 10.96 -5.52
N HIS A 377 9.55 9.93 -5.85
CA HIS A 377 8.26 9.64 -5.21
C HIS A 377 8.39 9.26 -3.73
N LEU A 378 9.28 8.32 -3.39
CA LEU A 378 9.46 7.83 -2.02
C LEU A 378 10.40 8.69 -1.15
N ALA A 379 11.01 9.71 -1.76
CA ALA A 379 12.10 10.50 -1.19
C ALA A 379 13.18 9.60 -0.56
N SER A 380 13.66 8.62 -1.32
CA SER A 380 14.63 7.62 -0.83
C SER A 380 16.09 8.05 -0.97
N GLY A 381 16.36 9.18 -1.64
CA GLY A 381 17.71 9.69 -1.91
C GLY A 381 18.39 8.94 -3.04
N GLY A 382 18.54 9.58 -4.20
CA GLY A 382 19.22 9.00 -5.35
C GLY A 382 20.75 9.03 -5.22
N PRO A 383 21.47 8.33 -6.13
CA PRO A 383 22.93 8.41 -6.23
C PRO A 383 23.43 9.86 -6.31
N ALA A 384 24.69 10.08 -5.93
CA ALA A 384 25.32 11.40 -6.02
C ALA A 384 25.17 12.01 -7.42
N GLY A 385 24.75 13.28 -7.49
CA GLY A 385 24.46 13.97 -8.75
C GLY A 385 23.04 13.78 -9.30
N SER A 386 22.22 12.93 -8.68
CA SER A 386 20.80 12.79 -9.08
C SER A 386 19.99 14.02 -8.70
N VAL A 387 19.06 14.41 -9.57
CA VAL A 387 18.02 15.37 -9.19
C VAL A 387 17.06 14.65 -8.26
N ASN A 388 16.95 15.12 -7.01
CA ASN A 388 16.07 14.55 -6.01
C ASN A 388 14.85 15.43 -5.80
N ALA A 389 13.73 14.83 -5.39
CA ALA A 389 12.60 15.58 -4.88
C ALA A 389 12.92 16.16 -3.49
N LYS A 390 12.33 17.30 -3.18
CA LYS A 390 12.41 17.94 -1.86
C LYS A 390 11.39 17.31 -0.90
N SER A 391 11.71 17.39 0.38
CA SER A 391 10.86 17.00 1.51
C SER A 391 10.86 18.12 2.55
N SER A 392 9.82 18.21 3.38
CA SER A 392 9.68 19.24 4.41
C SER A 392 9.44 18.58 5.75
N ALA A 393 10.32 18.84 6.71
CA ALA A 393 10.11 18.39 8.08
C ALA A 393 8.96 19.15 8.74
N VAL A 394 8.66 20.37 8.28
CA VAL A 394 7.60 21.23 8.85
C VAL A 394 6.22 20.73 8.48
N THR A 395 6.00 20.38 7.20
CA THR A 395 4.72 19.80 6.76
C THR A 395 4.73 18.27 6.78
N GLY A 396 5.88 17.64 6.98
CA GLY A 396 6.00 16.18 6.91
C GLY A 396 5.79 15.60 5.51
N VAL A 397 5.65 16.44 4.46
CA VAL A 397 5.55 16.00 3.06
C VAL A 397 6.91 15.52 2.58
N GLN A 398 6.91 14.39 1.86
CA GLN A 398 8.11 13.78 1.32
C GLN A 398 7.91 13.43 -0.16
N GLY A 399 8.78 13.99 -1.00
CA GLY A 399 8.85 13.62 -2.41
C GLY A 399 7.64 14.06 -3.24
N THR A 400 7.42 13.38 -4.35
CA THR A 400 6.27 13.61 -5.25
C THR A 400 5.03 12.79 -4.87
N TYR A 401 4.98 12.26 -3.64
CA TYR A 401 4.04 11.21 -3.24
C TYR A 401 2.57 11.59 -3.42
N GLY A 402 2.22 12.82 -3.04
CA GLY A 402 0.84 13.33 -3.10
C GLY A 402 0.26 13.30 -4.52
N LEU A 403 1.09 13.49 -5.56
CA LEU A 403 0.65 13.50 -6.95
C LEU A 403 0.18 12.12 -7.43
N VAL A 404 0.94 11.06 -7.13
CA VAL A 404 0.55 9.69 -7.47
C VAL A 404 -0.63 9.23 -6.61
N ALA A 405 -0.67 9.65 -5.34
CA ALA A 405 -1.81 9.37 -4.47
C ALA A 405 -3.11 9.98 -5.03
N ASP A 406 -3.08 11.24 -5.45
CA ASP A 406 -4.25 11.92 -6.00
C ASP A 406 -4.66 11.40 -7.38
N ALA A 407 -3.70 11.02 -8.25
CA ALA A 407 -4.03 10.32 -9.49
C ALA A 407 -4.78 9.01 -9.24
N THR A 408 -4.38 8.27 -8.20
CA THR A 408 -5.05 7.02 -7.80
C THR A 408 -6.42 7.28 -7.20
N ARG A 409 -6.57 8.32 -6.36
CA ARG A 409 -7.87 8.74 -5.80
C ARG A 409 -8.83 9.23 -6.87
N GLN A 410 -8.33 9.94 -7.88
CA GLN A 410 -9.13 10.38 -9.02
C GLN A 410 -9.68 9.18 -9.78
N PHE A 411 -8.83 8.20 -10.14
CA PHE A 411 -9.28 6.95 -10.74
C PHE A 411 -10.28 6.20 -9.84
N ALA A 412 -9.99 6.08 -8.54
CA ALA A 412 -10.88 5.41 -7.59
C ALA A 412 -12.29 6.02 -7.59
N LYS A 413 -12.38 7.36 -7.62
CA LYS A 413 -13.64 8.10 -7.67
C LYS A 413 -14.43 7.79 -8.95
N GLU A 414 -13.76 7.71 -10.10
CA GLU A 414 -14.40 7.44 -11.39
C GLU A 414 -15.09 6.08 -11.44
N TYR A 415 -14.54 5.08 -10.74
CA TYR A 415 -15.07 3.71 -10.70
C TYR A 415 -15.82 3.38 -9.41
N GLY A 416 -16.08 4.36 -8.54
CA GLY A 416 -16.79 4.13 -7.26
C GLY A 416 -16.04 3.21 -6.30
N MET A 417 -14.70 3.19 -6.35
CA MET A 417 -13.85 2.33 -5.53
C MET A 417 -13.26 3.09 -4.34
N LEU A 418 -12.94 2.35 -3.28
CA LEU A 418 -12.03 2.85 -2.26
C LEU A 418 -10.63 3.03 -2.85
N PRO A 419 -9.87 4.09 -2.51
CA PRO A 419 -8.53 4.32 -3.08
C PRO A 419 -7.57 3.13 -2.91
N ARG A 420 -7.62 2.42 -1.77
CA ARG A 420 -6.84 1.20 -1.53
C ARG A 420 -7.20 0.03 -2.46
N ALA A 421 -8.49 -0.10 -2.80
CA ALA A 421 -8.98 -1.09 -3.76
C ALA A 421 -8.52 -0.74 -5.18
N ALA A 422 -8.62 0.55 -5.56
CA ALA A 422 -8.18 1.06 -6.86
C ALA A 422 -6.67 0.90 -7.09
N GLN A 423 -5.86 1.13 -6.05
CA GLN A 423 -4.42 0.84 -6.07
C GLN A 423 -4.16 -0.64 -6.34
N SER A 424 -4.80 -1.53 -5.59
CA SER A 424 -4.60 -2.98 -5.70
C SER A 424 -5.05 -3.52 -7.06
N ALA A 425 -6.14 -2.96 -7.59
CA ALA A 425 -6.69 -3.27 -8.91
C ALA A 425 -5.76 -2.92 -10.07
N THR A 426 -4.73 -2.10 -9.86
CA THR A 426 -3.77 -1.68 -10.91
C THR A 426 -2.33 -2.09 -10.61
N TRP A 427 -2.02 -2.34 -9.33
CA TRP A 427 -0.76 -2.93 -8.88
C TRP A 427 -0.49 -4.32 -9.50
N GLU A 428 -1.45 -5.24 -9.43
CA GLU A 428 -1.28 -6.58 -10.02
C GLU A 428 -1.13 -6.50 -11.55
N PRO A 429 -2.01 -5.79 -12.27
CA PRO A 429 -1.84 -5.59 -13.72
C PRO A 429 -0.47 -5.05 -14.14
N ILE A 430 0.09 -4.05 -13.47
CA ILE A 430 1.39 -3.51 -13.88
C ILE A 430 2.55 -4.48 -13.58
N ARG A 431 2.43 -5.33 -12.55
CA ARG A 431 3.38 -6.41 -12.28
C ARG A 431 3.37 -7.46 -13.37
N GLU A 432 2.17 -7.80 -13.85
CA GLU A 432 1.96 -8.82 -14.87
C GLU A 432 2.17 -8.27 -16.29
N LEU A 433 2.06 -6.95 -16.50
CA LEU A 433 2.47 -6.28 -17.73
C LEU A 433 4.00 -6.19 -17.83
N PHE A 434 4.67 -5.93 -16.71
CA PHE A 434 6.14 -5.88 -16.63
C PHE A 434 6.70 -6.83 -15.56
N PRO A 435 6.70 -8.15 -15.80
CA PRO A 435 7.31 -9.12 -14.89
C PRO A 435 8.81 -8.85 -14.67
N ALA A 436 9.37 -9.40 -13.58
CA ALA A 436 10.73 -9.08 -13.16
C ALA A 436 11.81 -9.39 -14.22
N ASP A 437 11.67 -10.50 -14.94
CA ASP A 437 12.53 -10.91 -16.06
C ASP A 437 12.33 -10.05 -17.32
N TRP A 438 11.15 -9.45 -17.48
CA TRP A 438 10.87 -8.52 -18.57
C TRP A 438 11.56 -7.16 -18.41
N LYS A 439 11.85 -6.71 -17.16
CA LYS A 439 12.45 -5.40 -16.84
C LYS A 439 13.94 -5.30 -17.17
N THR A 440 14.32 -5.61 -18.41
CA THR A 440 15.66 -5.42 -18.94
C THR A 440 15.89 -3.97 -19.37
N ALA A 441 17.16 -3.54 -19.44
CA ALA A 441 17.51 -2.20 -19.93
C ALA A 441 16.96 -1.94 -21.35
N LYS A 442 17.05 -2.94 -22.24
CA LYS A 442 16.50 -2.86 -23.61
C LYS A 442 15.00 -2.58 -23.62
N ASN A 443 14.23 -3.34 -22.83
CA ASN A 443 12.78 -3.19 -22.78
C ASN A 443 12.35 -1.88 -22.11
N ALA A 444 13.08 -1.47 -21.06
CA ALA A 444 12.87 -0.17 -20.43
C ALA A 444 13.13 0.99 -21.40
N THR A 445 14.20 0.92 -22.19
CA THR A 445 14.48 1.91 -23.24
C THR A 445 13.39 1.92 -24.31
N ALA A 446 12.90 0.76 -24.74
CA ALA A 446 11.81 0.70 -25.72
C ALA A 446 10.53 1.41 -25.24
N VAL A 447 10.14 1.20 -23.98
CA VAL A 447 9.00 1.90 -23.38
C VAL A 447 9.26 3.41 -23.24
N ASP A 448 10.45 3.78 -22.80
CA ASP A 448 10.84 5.19 -22.69
C ASP A 448 10.84 5.90 -24.05
N ASP A 449 11.23 5.22 -25.12
CA ASP A 449 11.25 5.79 -26.47
C ASP A 449 9.84 5.97 -27.05
N ILE A 450 8.90 5.09 -26.71
CA ILE A 450 7.47 5.29 -27.01
C ILE A 450 6.95 6.53 -26.29
N TRP A 451 7.26 6.67 -25.01
CA TRP A 451 6.86 7.86 -24.25
C TRP A 451 7.51 9.15 -24.78
N LYS A 452 8.78 9.11 -25.16
CA LYS A 452 9.44 10.26 -25.81
C LYS A 452 8.85 10.61 -27.18
N ALA A 453 8.22 9.65 -27.87
CA ALA A 453 7.47 9.97 -29.10
C ALA A 453 6.25 10.84 -28.79
N VAL A 454 5.62 10.70 -27.61
CA VAL A 454 4.61 11.65 -27.12
C VAL A 454 5.23 13.02 -26.86
N ASP A 455 6.40 13.07 -26.23
CA ASP A 455 7.11 14.34 -25.99
C ASP A 455 7.46 15.09 -27.29
N ARG A 456 7.70 14.35 -28.38
CA ARG A 456 7.94 14.91 -29.72
C ARG A 456 6.66 15.22 -30.51
N GLY A 457 5.48 14.89 -29.99
CA GLY A 457 4.20 15.04 -30.67
C GLY A 457 3.95 14.03 -31.80
N GLU A 458 4.72 12.95 -31.86
CA GLU A 458 4.59 11.88 -32.87
C GLU A 458 3.49 10.88 -32.51
N LEU A 459 3.22 10.69 -31.21
CA LEU A 459 2.15 9.86 -30.69
C LEU A 459 1.26 10.66 -29.73
N SER A 460 -0.03 10.34 -29.70
CA SER A 460 -0.88 10.72 -28.58
C SER A 460 -0.61 9.84 -27.36
N VAL A 461 -1.01 10.31 -26.17
CA VAL A 461 -0.91 9.54 -24.93
C VAL A 461 -1.63 8.18 -25.05
N ASP A 462 -2.79 8.13 -25.71
CA ASP A 462 -3.54 6.89 -25.89
C ASP A 462 -2.87 5.92 -26.88
N GLN A 463 -2.24 6.44 -27.93
CA GLN A 463 -1.44 5.63 -28.84
C GLN A 463 -0.22 5.05 -28.12
N ALA A 464 0.45 5.83 -27.26
CA ALA A 464 1.57 5.37 -26.46
C ALA A 464 1.17 4.25 -25.49
N ARG A 465 0.05 4.39 -24.76
CA ARG A 465 -0.48 3.33 -23.87
C ARG A 465 -0.67 2.01 -24.60
N ARG A 466 -1.30 2.04 -25.78
CA ARG A 466 -1.52 0.85 -26.62
C ARG A 466 -0.20 0.25 -27.11
N ALA A 467 0.70 1.07 -27.64
CA ALA A 467 2.01 0.61 -28.11
C ALA A 467 2.84 -0.02 -26.99
N ILE A 468 2.80 0.53 -25.78
CA ILE A 468 3.47 -0.04 -24.61
C ILE A 468 2.86 -1.39 -24.24
N PHE A 469 1.52 -1.48 -24.23
CA PHE A 469 0.82 -2.72 -23.95
C PHE A 469 1.18 -3.82 -24.95
N ASP A 470 1.24 -3.48 -26.24
CA ASP A 470 1.60 -4.40 -27.32
C ASP A 470 3.06 -4.87 -27.21
N VAL A 471 4.00 -3.95 -26.94
CA VAL A 471 5.42 -4.29 -26.75
C VAL A 471 5.66 -5.14 -25.51
N ALA A 472 4.85 -4.96 -24.47
CA ALA A 472 4.89 -5.78 -23.26
C ALA A 472 4.33 -7.20 -23.46
N GLY A 473 3.49 -7.40 -24.49
CA GLY A 473 2.80 -8.68 -24.72
C GLY A 473 1.52 -8.86 -23.91
N GLY A 474 0.96 -7.76 -23.38
CA GLY A 474 -0.25 -7.77 -22.56
C GLY A 474 -0.05 -8.15 -21.09
N ILE A 475 -1.16 -8.19 -20.34
CA ILE A 475 -1.15 -8.51 -18.90
C ILE A 475 -1.17 -10.03 -18.72
N GLY A 476 -0.13 -10.55 -18.05
CA GLY A 476 0.00 -11.95 -17.65
C GLY A 476 -1.01 -12.43 -16.60
N THR A 477 -0.87 -13.71 -16.23
CA THR A 477 -1.67 -14.34 -15.16
C THR A 477 -0.80 -14.54 -13.91
N PRO A 478 -1.14 -13.88 -12.79
CA PRO A 478 -0.33 -13.98 -11.59
C PRO A 478 -0.43 -15.36 -10.94
N GLU A 479 0.55 -15.68 -10.10
CA GLU A 479 0.66 -16.99 -9.44
C GLU A 479 -0.60 -17.38 -8.66
N TRP A 480 -1.20 -16.45 -7.92
CA TRP A 480 -2.37 -16.68 -7.07
C TRP A 480 -3.69 -16.88 -7.84
N LEU A 481 -3.69 -16.68 -9.16
CA LEU A 481 -4.84 -16.92 -10.03
C LEU A 481 -4.75 -18.26 -10.78
N ARG A 482 -3.62 -18.96 -10.70
CA ARG A 482 -3.46 -20.27 -11.36
C ARG A 482 -4.39 -21.29 -10.71
N GLY A 483 -5.01 -22.16 -11.52
CA GLY A 483 -5.94 -23.18 -11.02
C GLY A 483 -5.23 -24.25 -10.18
N GLY A 484 -5.98 -24.89 -9.27
CA GLY A 484 -5.49 -26.03 -8.48
C GLY A 484 -4.71 -25.69 -7.21
N ILE A 485 -4.80 -24.44 -6.73
CA ILE A 485 -4.17 -24.02 -5.46
C ILE A 485 -4.99 -24.56 -4.28
N ASP A 486 -4.35 -25.31 -3.38
CA ASP A 486 -4.93 -25.66 -2.08
C ASP A 486 -4.91 -24.42 -1.18
N THR A 487 -6.09 -23.95 -0.77
CA THR A 487 -6.21 -22.73 0.04
C THR A 487 -6.54 -23.05 1.48
N ARG A 488 -5.92 -22.31 2.39
CA ARG A 488 -6.18 -22.41 3.82
C ARG A 488 -6.50 -21.05 4.40
N ALA A 489 -7.57 -20.99 5.18
CA ALA A 489 -7.91 -19.79 5.95
C ALA A 489 -6.75 -19.45 6.91
N PRO A 490 -6.43 -18.15 7.11
CA PRO A 490 -5.31 -17.75 7.94
C PRO A 490 -5.46 -18.17 9.41
N GLN A 491 -6.70 -18.38 9.88
CA GLN A 491 -6.98 -18.92 11.23
C GLN A 491 -6.59 -20.40 11.39
N LEU A 492 -6.53 -21.16 10.30
CA LEU A 492 -6.30 -22.61 10.28
C LEU A 492 -4.96 -22.99 9.65
N GLY A 493 -4.22 -22.01 9.13
CA GLY A 493 -3.00 -22.21 8.37
C GLY A 493 -1.78 -21.55 9.01
N SER A 494 -0.65 -21.72 8.34
CA SER A 494 0.57 -20.97 8.57
C SER A 494 1.21 -20.68 7.23
N THR A 495 1.78 -19.50 7.07
CA THR A 495 2.54 -19.12 5.89
C THR A 495 3.85 -19.91 5.77
N TYR A 496 4.36 -20.52 6.85
CA TYR A 496 5.66 -21.18 6.85
C TYR A 496 5.71 -22.59 7.46
N ARG A 497 4.60 -23.08 8.04
CA ARG A 497 4.52 -24.43 8.60
C ARG A 497 3.75 -25.41 7.70
#